data_AF-A0A9P6EMU9-F1
#
_entry.id   AF-A0A9P6EMU9-F1
#
_cell.length_a   1.000
_cell.length_b   1.000
_cell.length_c   1.000
_cell.angle_alpha   90.00
_cell.angle_beta   90.00
_cell.angle_gamma   90.00
#
_symmetry.space_group_name_H-M   'P 1'
#
loop_
_entity.id
_entity.type
_entity.pdbx_description
1 polymer ?
#
loop_
_entity_poly.entity_id
_entity_poly.type
_entity_poly.pdbx_seq_one_letter_code
_entity_poly.pdbx_strand_id
1 'polypeptide(L)'
;MAFQVVIPLIHSYSATAQALILLVLLVGSYVHRTTRLVIAALALLLLAFKTLVPFVRLLFWAFKGIAWMGFYVHYFQVALGFMVTGATIFLNGVEWLGKELEKNARGERNDEE
;
A
#
# COMPACT_ATOMS: atom_id res chain seq x y z
N MET A 1 -13.33 19.13 -23.78
CA MET A 1 -13.67 18.24 -22.65
C MET A 1 -14.48 19.04 -21.65
N ALA A 2 -15.78 18.81 -21.56
CA ALA A 2 -16.64 19.53 -20.63
C ALA A 2 -16.38 19.00 -19.21
N PHE A 3 -15.87 19.87 -18.33
CA PHE A 3 -15.76 19.58 -16.90
C PHE A 3 -17.16 19.44 -16.32
N GLN A 4 -17.66 18.21 -16.22
CA GLN A 4 -18.87 17.91 -15.49
C GLN A 4 -18.56 17.97 -13.99
N VAL A 5 -19.01 19.05 -13.34
CA VAL A 5 -19.09 19.12 -11.88
C VAL A 5 -20.24 18.21 -11.44
N VAL A 6 -19.95 16.92 -11.32
CA VAL A 6 -20.93 15.89 -10.96
C VAL A 6 -21.26 16.02 -9.48
N ILE A 7 -22.50 16.45 -9.20
CA ILE A 7 -23.13 16.38 -7.88
C ILE A 7 -23.61 14.92 -7.69
N PRO A 8 -23.07 14.17 -6.72
CA PRO A 8 -23.32 12.72 -6.64
C PRO A 8 -24.77 12.31 -6.33
N LEU A 9 -25.61 13.23 -5.85
CA LEU A 9 -27.05 12.95 -5.66
C LEU A 9 -27.84 12.82 -6.98
N ILE A 10 -27.33 13.34 -8.10
CA ILE A 10 -28.10 13.47 -9.35
C ILE A 10 -27.42 12.71 -10.51
N HIS A 11 -26.46 11.82 -10.21
CA HIS A 11 -25.62 11.18 -11.24
C HIS A 11 -26.39 10.24 -12.19
N SER A 12 -27.56 9.76 -11.78
CA SER A 12 -28.42 8.85 -12.55
C SER A 12 -29.47 9.56 -13.41
N TYR A 13 -29.60 10.88 -13.27
CA TYR A 13 -30.60 11.66 -13.98
C TYR A 13 -29.99 12.38 -15.20
N SER A 14 -30.80 12.58 -16.24
CA SER A 14 -30.36 13.28 -17.46
C SER A 14 -29.86 14.70 -17.16
N ALA A 15 -29.00 15.24 -18.02
CA ALA A 15 -28.49 16.61 -17.90
C ALA A 15 -29.62 17.67 -17.78
N THR A 16 -30.78 17.42 -18.40
CA THR A 16 -31.98 18.26 -18.28
C THR A 16 -32.60 18.22 -16.89
N ALA A 17 -32.66 17.05 -16.24
CA ALA A 17 -33.14 16.92 -14.87
C ALA A 17 -32.17 17.54 -13.85
N GLN A 18 -30.85 17.43 -14.07
CA GLN A 18 -29.84 18.14 -13.26
C GLN A 18 -30.02 19.66 -13.34
N ALA A 19 -30.22 20.20 -14.54
CA ALA A 19 -30.45 21.63 -14.75
C ALA A 19 -31.74 22.12 -14.08
N LEU A 20 -32.82 21.34 -14.17
CA LEU A 20 -34.10 21.65 -13.52
C LEU A 20 -33.99 21.67 -11.98
N ILE A 21 -33.32 20.67 -11.40
CA ILE A 21 -33.11 20.60 -9.95
C ILE A 21 -32.27 21.79 -9.49
N LEU A 22 -31.18 22.10 -10.18
CA LEU A 22 -30.35 23.27 -9.89
C LEU A 22 -31.14 24.58 -10.02
N LEU A 23 -32.00 24.71 -11.03
CA LEU A 23 -32.82 25.90 -11.25
C LEU A 23 -33.84 26.08 -10.12
N VAL A 24 -34.51 25.01 -9.69
CA VAL A 24 -35.46 25.05 -8.55
C VAL A 24 -34.74 25.37 -7.24
N LEU A 25 -33.57 24.78 -6.99
CA LEU A 25 -32.73 25.09 -5.83
C LEU A 25 -32.22 26.53 -5.87
N LEU A 26 -31.88 27.06 -7.03
CA LEU A 26 -31.43 28.45 -7.22
C LEU A 26 -32.58 29.44 -6.93
N VAL A 27 -33.76 29.18 -7.49
CA VAL A 27 -34.96 30.00 -7.26
C VAL A 27 -35.38 29.92 -5.77
N GLY A 28 -35.42 28.73 -5.19
CA GLY A 28 -35.73 28.54 -3.77
C GLY A 28 -34.68 29.16 -2.82
N SER A 29 -33.41 29.13 -3.21
CA SER A 29 -32.32 29.82 -2.51
C SER A 29 -32.46 31.35 -2.56
N TYR A 30 -33.00 31.89 -3.63
CA TYR A 30 -33.14 33.33 -3.82
C TYR A 30 -34.29 33.90 -2.99
N VAL A 31 -35.33 33.10 -2.76
CA VAL A 31 -36.52 33.49 -2.00
C VAL A 31 -36.31 33.40 -0.48
N HIS A 32 -35.53 32.43 0.02
CA HIS A 32 -35.34 32.22 1.46
C HIS A 32 -33.86 32.15 1.89
N ARG A 33 -33.46 33.03 2.83
CA ARG A 33 -32.11 33.07 3.42
C ARG A 33 -31.68 31.73 4.02
N THR A 34 -32.60 31.02 4.68
CA THR A 34 -32.35 29.72 5.31
C THR A 34 -32.01 28.65 4.28
N THR A 35 -32.71 28.65 3.14
CA THR A 35 -32.47 27.72 2.02
C THR A 35 -31.09 27.92 1.44
N ARG A 36 -30.61 29.17 1.31
CA ARG A 36 -29.24 29.47 0.86
C ARG A 36 -28.16 28.86 1.76
N LEU A 37 -28.35 28.93 3.09
CA LEU A 37 -27.42 28.35 4.06
C LEU A 37 -27.42 26.82 4.00
N VAL A 38 -28.60 26.20 3.87
CA VAL A 38 -28.73 24.74 3.75
C VAL A 38 -28.04 24.22 2.49
N ILE A 39 -28.23 24.91 1.34
CA ILE A 39 -27.58 24.56 0.08
C ILE A 39 -26.05 24.73 0.18
N ALA A 40 -25.59 25.84 0.77
CA ALA A 40 -24.17 26.07 0.99
C ALA A 40 -23.53 25.01 1.90
N ALA A 41 -24.23 24.60 2.97
CA ALA A 41 -23.77 23.57 3.89
C ALA A 41 -23.69 22.19 3.19
N LEU A 42 -24.71 21.82 2.42
CA LEU A 42 -24.71 20.59 1.61
C LEU A 42 -23.59 20.58 0.57
N ALA A 43 -23.37 21.72 -0.11
CA ALA A 43 -22.28 21.86 -1.08
C ALA A 43 -20.91 21.73 -0.42
N LEU A 44 -20.70 22.36 0.74
CA LEU A 44 -19.48 22.23 1.53
C LEU A 44 -19.25 20.79 2.00
N LEU A 45 -20.29 20.11 2.48
CA LEU A 45 -20.21 18.71 2.91
C LEU A 45 -19.82 17.79 1.76
N LEU A 46 -20.43 17.98 0.58
CA LEU A 46 -20.11 17.22 -0.62
C LEU A 46 -18.67 17.48 -1.09
N LEU A 47 -18.22 18.73 -1.05
CA LEU A 47 -16.85 19.10 -1.40
C LEU A 47 -15.86 18.48 -0.42
N ALA A 48 -16.14 18.55 0.88
CA ALA A 48 -15.34 17.92 1.92
C ALA A 48 -15.26 16.40 1.71
N PHE A 49 -16.39 15.73 1.47
CA PHE A 49 -16.41 14.29 1.20
C PHE A 49 -15.60 13.93 -0.04
N LYS A 50 -15.79 14.66 -1.15
CA LYS A 50 -15.09 14.42 -2.41
C LYS A 50 -13.58 14.68 -2.31
N THR A 51 -13.16 15.55 -1.40
CA THR A 51 -11.74 15.83 -1.12
C THR A 51 -11.15 14.83 -0.11
N LEU A 52 -11.95 14.34 0.84
CA LEU A 52 -11.52 13.40 1.86
C LEU A 52 -11.25 12.00 1.26
N VAL A 53 -12.08 11.54 0.33
CA VAL A 53 -11.93 10.24 -0.34
C VAL A 53 -10.54 10.04 -0.99
N PRO A 54 -10.03 10.94 -1.86
CA PRO A 54 -8.69 10.78 -2.42
C PRO A 54 -7.60 10.86 -1.36
N PHE A 55 -7.80 11.64 -0.29
CA PHE A 55 -6.86 11.74 0.82
C PHE A 55 -6.74 10.43 1.60
N VAL A 56 -7.87 9.81 1.95
CA VAL A 56 -7.90 8.50 2.62
C VAL A 56 -7.29 7.43 1.72
N ARG A 57 -7.55 7.48 0.41
CA ARG A 57 -6.95 6.56 -0.56
C ARG A 57 -5.44 6.73 -0.63
N LEU A 58 -4.93 7.97 -0.66
CA LEU A 58 -3.50 8.25 -0.62
C LEU A 58 -2.86 7.70 0.66
N LEU A 59 -3.50 7.95 1.80
CA LEU A 59 -3.03 7.48 3.11
C LEU A 59 -2.96 5.95 3.16
N PHE A 60 -3.99 5.27 2.65
CA PHE A 60 -4.01 3.80 2.56
C PHE A 60 -2.86 3.27 1.69
N TRP A 61 -2.59 3.90 0.54
CA TRP A 61 -1.46 3.52 -0.31
C TRP A 61 -0.11 3.76 0.38
N ALA A 62 0.04 4.86 1.10
CA ALA A 62 1.25 5.15 1.87
C ALA A 62 1.50 4.10 2.95
N PHE A 63 0.48 3.78 3.76
CA PHE A 63 0.59 2.73 4.79
C PHE A 63 0.87 1.35 4.19
N LYS A 64 0.20 1.00 3.09
CA LYS A 64 0.46 -0.24 2.37
C LYS A 64 1.90 -0.31 1.87
N GLY A 65 2.42 0.79 1.33
CA GLY A 65 3.80 0.91 0.88
C GLY A 65 4.80 0.70 2.02
N ILE A 66 4.59 1.37 3.17
CA ILE A 66 5.43 1.23 4.36
C ILE A 66 5.40 -0.22 4.88
N ALA A 67 4.21 -0.83 4.95
CA ALA A 67 4.06 -2.22 5.39
C ALA A 67 4.80 -3.20 4.47
N TRP A 68 4.71 -3.01 3.15
CA TRP A 68 5.46 -3.81 2.18
C TRP A 68 6.96 -3.60 2.34
N MET A 69 7.42 -2.36 2.53
CA MET A 69 8.83 -2.07 2.70
C MET A 69 9.39 -2.71 3.98
N GLY A 70 8.65 -2.62 5.10
CA GLY A 70 8.99 -3.32 6.34
C GLY A 70 9.03 -4.84 6.18
N PHE A 71 8.08 -5.42 5.45
CA PHE A 71 8.08 -6.84 5.12
C PHE A 71 9.33 -7.23 4.33
N TYR A 72 9.69 -6.49 3.27
CA TYR A 72 10.89 -6.78 2.48
C TYR A 72 12.16 -6.68 3.31
N VAL A 73 12.30 -5.64 4.14
CA VAL A 73 13.49 -5.49 5.00
C VAL A 73 13.61 -6.66 5.97
N HIS A 74 12.51 -7.07 6.61
CA HIS A 74 12.53 -8.19 7.54
C HIS A 74 12.94 -9.50 6.86
N TYR A 75 12.33 -9.84 5.72
CA TYR A 75 12.67 -11.06 4.99
C TYR A 75 14.07 -11.02 4.40
N PHE A 76 14.55 -9.85 4.00
CA PHE A 76 15.91 -9.67 3.53
C PHE A 76 16.93 -9.94 4.64
N GLN A 77 16.69 -9.46 5.87
CA GLN A 77 17.53 -9.77 7.03
C GLN A 77 17.53 -11.26 7.36
N VAL A 78 16.36 -11.90 7.32
CA VAL A 78 16.23 -13.35 7.54
C VAL A 78 17.01 -14.13 6.48
N ALA A 79 16.90 -13.74 5.20
CA ALA A 79 17.64 -14.37 4.11
C ALA A 79 19.17 -14.22 4.28
N LEU A 80 19.65 -13.05 4.68
CA LEU A 80 21.07 -12.84 5.00
C LEU A 80 21.53 -13.72 6.16
N GLY A 81 20.72 -13.85 7.21
CA GLY A 81 20.99 -14.74 8.35
C GLY A 81 21.14 -16.20 7.92
N PHE A 82 20.25 -16.68 7.05
CA PHE A 82 20.36 -18.03 6.48
C PHE A 82 21.60 -18.19 5.59
N MET A 83 21.95 -17.18 4.79
CA MET A 83 23.16 -17.21 3.98
C MET A 83 24.43 -17.32 4.83
N VAL A 84 24.55 -16.50 5.88
CA VAL A 84 25.71 -16.52 6.79
C VAL A 84 25.79 -17.85 7.55
N THR A 85 24.66 -18.34 8.04
CA THR A 85 24.60 -19.63 8.76
C THR A 85 24.96 -20.78 7.83
N GLY A 86 24.41 -20.79 6.61
CA GLY A 86 24.71 -21.79 5.59
C GLY A 86 26.19 -21.77 5.18
N ALA A 87 26.77 -20.59 4.97
CA ALA A 87 28.20 -20.44 4.67
C ALA A 87 29.08 -20.96 5.82
N THR A 88 28.72 -20.64 7.07
CA THR A 88 29.46 -21.12 8.25
C THR A 88 29.41 -22.65 8.37
N ILE A 89 28.23 -23.25 8.20
CA ILE A 89 28.07 -24.71 8.23
C ILE A 89 28.87 -25.37 7.09
N PHE A 90 28.82 -24.79 5.89
CA PHE A 90 29.55 -25.30 4.74
C PHE A 90 31.06 -25.29 4.97
N LEU A 91 31.61 -24.16 5.44
CA LEU A 91 33.03 -24.03 5.75
C LEU A 91 33.48 -25.02 6.83
N ASN A 92 32.72 -25.14 7.92
CA ASN A 92 33.01 -26.10 8.98
C ASN A 92 32.92 -27.55 8.49
N GLY A 93 31.96 -27.85 7.60
CA GLY A 93 31.82 -29.18 7.00
C GLY A 93 33.00 -29.54 6.09
N VAL A 94 33.51 -28.58 5.32
CA VAL A 94 34.71 -28.77 4.48
C VAL A 94 35.96 -28.98 5.33
N GLU A 95 36.14 -28.22 6.41
CA GLU A 95 37.25 -28.42 7.34
C GLU A 95 37.20 -29.78 8.04
N TRP A 96 36.01 -30.23 8.43
CA TRP A 96 35.82 -31.56 9.02
C TRP A 96 36.17 -32.67 8.02
N LEU A 97 35.69 -32.58 6.78
CA LEU A 97 36.03 -33.50 5.69
C LEU A 97 37.54 -33.55 5.44
N GLY A 98 38.22 -32.41 5.41
CA GLY A 98 39.67 -32.34 5.24
C GLY A 98 40.43 -33.05 6.35
N LYS A 99 40.01 -32.87 7.61
CA LYS A 99 40.60 -33.55 8.77
C LYS A 99 40.38 -35.06 8.74
N GLU A 100 39.20 -35.53 8.33
CA GLU A 100 38.91 -36.96 8.22
C GLU A 100 39.74 -37.60 7.07
N LEU A 101 39.94 -36.86 5.97
CA LEU A 101 40.80 -37.30 4.86
C LEU A 101 42.28 -37.42 5.27
N GLU A 102 42.81 -36.41 5.97
CA GLU A 102 44.19 -36.44 6.49
C GLU A 102 44.40 -37.56 7.52
N LYS A 103 43.39 -37.83 8.34
CA LYS A 103 43.43 -38.92 9.33
C LYS A 103 43.49 -40.29 8.65
N ASN A 104 42.71 -40.52 7.59
CA ASN A 104 42.76 -41.76 6.83
C ASN A 104 44.10 -41.94 6.09
N ALA A 105 44.62 -40.87 5.47
CA ALA A 105 45.91 -40.91 4.79
C ALA A 105 47.10 -41.21 5.72
N ARG A 106 47.03 -40.80 7.00
CA ARG A 106 48.04 -41.17 8.01
C ARG A 106 47.84 -42.58 8.56
N GLY A 107 46.61 -43.07 8.62
CA GLY A 107 46.30 -44.44 9.03
C GLY A 107 46.90 -45.47 8.08
N GLU A 108 46.65 -45.32 6.77
CA GLU A 108 47.21 -46.20 5.74
C GLU A 108 48.74 -46.25 5.75
N ARG A 109 49.40 -45.14 6.10
CA ARG A 109 50.86 -45.06 6.15
C ARG A 109 51.50 -45.80 7.33
N ASN A 110 50.76 -46.00 8.42
CA ASN A 110 51.24 -46.74 9.60
C ASN A 110 50.98 -48.25 9.49
N ASP A 111 50.10 -48.67 8.58
CA ASP A 111 49.82 -50.09 8.32
C ASP A 111 50.82 -50.72 7.31
N GLU A 112 51.64 -49.90 6.64
CA GLU A 112 52.70 -50.31 5.70
C GLU A 112 54.11 -50.41 6.33
N GLU A 113 54.30 -50.01 7.60
CA GLU A 113 55.54 -50.18 8.39
C GLU A 113 55.46 -51.40 9.33
#